data_AF-A0AAW0QSQ8-F1
#
_entry.id   AF-A0AAW0QSQ8-F1
#
_cell.length_a   1.000
_cell.length_b   1.000
_cell.length_c   1.000
_cell.angle_alpha   90.00
_cell.angle_beta   90.00
_cell.angle_gamma   90.00
#
_symmetry.space_group_name_H-M   'P 1'
#
loop_
_entity.id
_entity.type
_entity.pdbx_description
1 polymer ?
#
loop_
_entity_poly.entity_id
_entity_poly.type
_entity_poly.pdbx_seq_one_letter_code
_entity_poly.pdbx_strand_id
1 'polypeptide(L)'
;MEHKLRCNSLKCRKELSGRALVTTCRSYQACIGKALADKYSNLTVHLDKVINDANAQITSLHTSLNNSTDEQKALREKNNELAQAYKEKTRKLLQTQELYDKLKRKAMMGQLQDAAEDAIDSNFRSDVAIDGGVHIYGDNDPNPASYQDPGVPYGRPGRHLSNATNRMGSSTYPSQENMLGRGPAYPRTVGSQGIL
;
A
#
# COMPACT_ATOMS: atom_id res chain seq x y z
N MET A 1 40.06 79.05 -25.05
CA MET A 1 39.00 78.11 -24.61
C MET A 1 39.64 76.72 -24.55
N GLU A 2 39.77 76.11 -23.38
CA GLU A 2 40.27 74.72 -23.26
C GLU A 2 39.13 73.73 -23.54
N HIS A 3 39.20 73.05 -24.68
CA HIS A 3 38.24 72.01 -25.01
C HIS A 3 38.68 70.68 -24.36
N LYS A 4 37.95 70.27 -23.31
CA LYS A 4 38.15 69.00 -22.62
C LYS A 4 37.72 67.84 -23.51
N LEU A 5 38.65 66.99 -23.91
CA LEU A 5 38.36 65.79 -24.70
C LEU A 5 37.54 64.80 -23.86
N ARG A 6 36.42 64.31 -24.41
CA ARG A 6 35.53 63.34 -23.75
C ARG A 6 35.36 62.09 -24.61
N CYS A 7 35.12 60.97 -23.94
CA CYS A 7 34.81 59.70 -24.59
C CYS A 7 33.57 59.82 -25.51
N ASN A 8 33.69 59.43 -26.78
CA ASN A 8 32.60 59.49 -27.77
C ASN A 8 31.47 58.46 -27.52
N SER A 9 31.74 57.40 -26.73
CA SER A 9 30.70 56.46 -26.31
C SER A 9 29.76 57.12 -25.30
N LEU A 10 28.47 57.23 -25.66
CA LEU A 10 27.43 57.89 -24.87
C LEU A 10 27.30 57.32 -23.45
N LYS A 11 27.55 56.02 -23.28
CA LYS A 11 27.49 55.33 -21.98
C LYS A 11 28.67 55.66 -21.05
N CYS A 12 29.70 56.34 -21.56
CA CYS A 12 30.98 56.47 -20.87
C CYS A 12 31.41 57.93 -20.62
N ARG A 13 31.24 58.87 -21.57
CA ARG A 13 31.48 60.35 -21.53
C ARG A 13 32.51 60.97 -20.54
N LYS A 14 33.41 60.20 -19.94
CA LYS A 14 34.47 60.65 -19.02
C LYS A 14 35.49 61.52 -19.77
N GLU A 15 36.03 62.48 -19.04
CA GLU A 15 37.09 63.38 -19.50
C GLU A 15 38.41 62.61 -19.67
N LEU A 16 39.16 62.89 -20.74
CA LEU A 16 40.38 62.21 -21.11
C LEU A 16 41.60 63.12 -20.83
N SER A 17 42.45 62.72 -19.88
CA SER A 17 43.69 63.43 -19.53
C SER A 17 44.88 62.86 -20.32
N GLY A 18 45.28 63.51 -21.42
CA GLY A 18 46.65 63.37 -21.95
C GLY A 18 46.82 62.91 -23.40
N ARG A 19 45.97 62.02 -23.95
CA ARG A 19 45.96 61.61 -25.37
C ARG A 19 44.69 60.80 -25.65
N ALA A 20 43.78 61.34 -26.47
CA ALA A 20 42.64 60.57 -26.97
C ALA A 20 43.11 59.74 -28.18
N LEU A 21 43.66 58.54 -27.93
CA LEU A 21 43.83 57.59 -29.03
C LEU A 21 42.44 57.19 -29.53
N VAL A 22 42.22 57.26 -30.85
CA VAL A 22 41.03 56.76 -31.55
C VAL A 22 41.08 55.22 -31.59
N THR A 23 41.25 54.60 -30.43
CA THR A 23 41.07 53.17 -30.19
C THR A 23 40.25 53.07 -28.91
N THR A 24 38.97 52.72 -29.07
CA THR A 24 37.95 52.47 -28.03
C THR A 24 38.34 52.93 -26.61
N CYS A 25 38.05 54.18 -26.26
CA CYS A 25 38.05 54.77 -24.92
C CYS A 25 38.23 53.77 -23.74
N ARG A 26 39.35 53.83 -23.02
CA ARG A 26 39.71 52.94 -21.88
C ARG A 26 38.60 52.82 -20.82
N SER A 27 37.94 53.93 -20.51
CA SER A 27 36.83 53.97 -19.56
C SER A 27 35.61 53.16 -20.03
N TYR A 28 35.37 53.08 -21.35
CA TYR A 28 34.31 52.28 -21.93
C TYR A 28 34.66 50.78 -21.85
N GLN A 29 35.90 50.41 -22.20
CA GLN A 29 36.38 49.03 -22.05
C GLN A 29 36.27 48.55 -20.59
N ALA A 30 36.65 49.39 -19.62
CA ALA A 30 36.52 49.08 -18.19
C ALA A 30 35.05 48.92 -17.76
N CYS A 31 34.14 49.75 -18.28
CA CYS A 31 32.71 49.64 -17.98
C CYS A 31 32.12 48.33 -18.52
N ILE A 32 32.45 47.96 -19.75
CA ILE A 32 31.99 46.71 -20.36
C ILE A 32 32.58 45.52 -19.63
N GLY A 33 33.85 45.57 -19.25
CA GLY A 33 34.51 44.52 -18.44
C GLY A 33 33.81 44.30 -17.10
N LYS A 34 33.48 45.38 -16.37
CA LYS A 34 32.71 45.30 -15.12
C LYS A 34 31.32 44.71 -15.33
N ALA A 35 30.56 45.22 -16.30
CA ALA A 35 29.22 44.72 -16.58
C ALA A 35 29.22 43.23 -16.98
N LEU A 36 30.27 42.77 -17.66
CA LEU A 36 30.44 41.37 -18.00
C LEU A 36 30.77 40.53 -16.76
N ALA A 37 31.69 40.99 -15.91
CA ALA A 37 32.02 40.35 -14.64
C ALA A 37 30.80 40.24 -13.71
N ASP A 38 29.99 41.31 -13.61
CA ASP A 38 28.76 41.32 -12.82
C ASP A 38 27.76 40.28 -13.35
N LYS A 39 27.60 40.16 -14.67
CA LYS A 39 26.74 39.13 -15.28
C LYS A 39 27.22 37.72 -15.00
N TYR A 40 28.54 37.46 -15.10
CA TYR A 40 29.10 36.15 -14.77
C TYR A 40 28.93 35.83 -13.28
N SER A 41 29.19 36.79 -12.39
CA SER A 41 28.98 36.61 -10.94
C SER A 41 27.51 36.30 -10.62
N ASN A 42 26.57 37.07 -11.18
CA ASN A 42 25.14 36.82 -11.00
C ASN A 42 24.71 35.45 -11.55
N LEU A 43 25.26 35.05 -12.71
CA LEU A 43 24.97 33.75 -13.30
C LEU A 43 25.50 32.60 -12.43
N THR A 44 26.72 32.71 -11.90
CA THR A 44 27.29 31.72 -10.98
C THR A 44 26.41 31.56 -9.74
N VAL A 45 26.01 32.66 -9.09
CA VAL A 45 25.12 32.62 -7.92
C VAL A 45 23.77 31.96 -8.27
N HIS A 46 23.21 32.25 -9.44
CA HIS A 46 21.97 31.62 -9.88
C HIS A 46 22.13 30.10 -10.09
N LEU A 47 23.24 29.67 -10.69
CA LEU A 47 23.54 28.24 -10.86
C LEU A 47 23.69 27.54 -9.51
N ASP A 48 24.44 28.12 -8.57
CA ASP A 48 24.59 27.58 -7.22
C ASP A 48 23.23 27.47 -6.51
N LYS A 49 22.37 28.48 -6.65
CA LYS A 49 21.02 28.43 -6.10
C LYS A 49 20.21 27.26 -6.69
N VAL A 50 20.17 27.11 -8.01
CA VAL A 50 19.42 26.03 -8.66
C VAL A 50 19.97 24.65 -8.26
N ILE A 51 21.30 24.52 -8.14
CA ILE A 51 21.94 23.29 -7.67
C ILE A 51 21.49 22.97 -6.23
N ASN A 52 21.54 23.96 -5.33
CA ASN A 52 21.14 23.78 -3.93
C ASN A 52 19.65 23.47 -3.80
N ASP A 53 18.78 24.16 -4.54
CA ASP A 53 17.35 23.92 -4.54
C ASP A 53 17.02 22.51 -5.07
N ALA A 54 17.70 22.07 -6.13
CA ALA A 54 17.56 20.72 -6.67
C ALA A 54 18.06 19.66 -5.68
N ASN A 55 19.20 19.88 -5.04
CA ASN A 55 19.74 18.98 -4.01
C ASN A 55 18.78 18.86 -2.82
N ALA A 56 18.21 19.98 -2.36
CA ALA A 56 17.22 19.97 -1.28
C ALA A 56 15.97 19.15 -1.65
N GLN A 57 15.47 19.30 -2.89
CA GLN A 57 14.35 18.49 -3.39
C GLN A 57 14.70 17.00 -3.51
N ILE A 58 15.88 16.67 -4.02
CA ILE A 58 16.39 15.29 -4.09
C ILE A 58 16.43 14.67 -2.70
N THR A 59 16.99 15.37 -1.71
CA THR A 59 17.04 14.89 -0.32
C THR A 59 15.64 14.69 0.24
N SER A 60 14.73 15.67 0.05
CA SER A 60 13.35 15.55 0.53
C SER A 60 12.61 14.36 -0.09
N LEU A 61 12.77 14.14 -1.40
CA LEU A 61 12.17 13.02 -2.10
C LEU A 61 12.76 11.69 -1.64
N HIS A 62 14.07 11.60 -1.46
CA HIS A 62 14.71 10.40 -0.91
C HIS A 62 14.21 10.07 0.50
N THR A 63 14.10 11.06 1.38
CA THR A 63 13.54 10.86 2.72
C THR A 63 12.10 10.36 2.66
N SER A 64 11.26 10.97 1.82
CA SER A 64 9.87 10.52 1.66
C SER A 64 9.78 9.10 1.09
N LEU A 65 10.60 8.78 0.08
CA LEU A 65 10.65 7.46 -0.54
C LEU A 65 11.06 6.40 0.48
N ASN A 66 12.09 6.68 1.28
CA ASN A 66 12.57 5.77 2.32
C ASN A 66 11.50 5.54 3.39
N ASN A 67 10.87 6.60 3.89
CA ASN A 67 9.80 6.50 4.88
C ASN A 67 8.65 5.63 4.37
N SER A 68 8.14 5.90 3.17
CA SER A 68 7.06 5.08 2.58
C SER A 68 7.49 3.64 2.30
N THR A 69 8.75 3.41 1.94
CA THR A 69 9.30 2.07 1.73
C THR A 69 9.36 1.28 3.05
N ASP A 70 9.77 1.92 4.13
CA ASP A 70 9.86 1.29 5.44
C ASP A 70 8.48 1.05 6.04
N GLU A 71 7.53 1.98 5.86
CA GLU A 71 6.12 1.75 6.18
C GLU A 71 5.54 0.56 5.42
N GLN A 72 5.82 0.45 4.11
CA GLN A 72 5.37 -0.72 3.33
C GLN A 72 5.97 -2.04 3.84
N LYS A 73 7.26 -2.06 4.21
CA LYS A 73 7.88 -3.26 4.80
C LYS A 73 7.21 -3.62 6.12
N ALA A 74 7.04 -2.66 7.02
CA ALA A 74 6.39 -2.87 8.30
C ALA A 74 4.94 -3.39 8.15
N LEU A 75 4.18 -2.83 7.21
CA LEU A 75 2.83 -3.30 6.89
C LEU A 75 2.83 -4.73 6.32
N ARG A 76 3.79 -5.07 5.46
CA ARG A 76 3.93 -6.43 4.92
C ARG A 76 4.28 -7.44 6.02
N GLU A 77 5.20 -7.09 6.91
CA GLU A 77 5.54 -7.93 8.06
C GLU A 77 4.33 -8.16 8.97
N LYS A 78 3.59 -7.09 9.29
CA LYS A 78 2.35 -7.18 10.09
C LYS A 78 1.27 -8.00 9.40
N ASN A 79 1.12 -7.88 8.08
CA ASN A 79 0.18 -8.69 7.32
C ASN A 79 0.54 -10.18 7.39
N ASN A 80 1.84 -10.51 7.24
CA ASN A 80 2.33 -11.88 7.36
C ASN A 80 2.12 -12.45 8.77
N GLU A 81 2.43 -11.67 9.81
CA GLU A 81 2.21 -12.03 11.21
C GLU A 81 0.73 -12.33 11.47
N LEU A 82 -0.17 -11.44 11.04
CA LEU A 82 -1.61 -11.64 11.15
C LEU A 82 -2.08 -12.87 10.39
N ALA A 83 -1.63 -13.06 9.14
CA ALA A 83 -1.99 -14.22 8.33
C ALA A 83 -1.57 -15.54 8.99
N GLN A 84 -0.40 -15.58 9.63
CA GLN A 84 0.05 -16.74 10.41
C GLN A 84 -0.84 -16.96 11.64
N ALA A 85 -1.11 -15.91 12.42
CA ALA A 85 -1.98 -15.98 13.59
C ALA A 85 -3.40 -16.45 13.22
N TYR A 86 -3.95 -15.99 12.09
CA TYR A 86 -5.24 -16.43 11.58
C TYR A 86 -5.25 -17.91 11.19
N LYS A 87 -4.18 -18.41 10.55
CA LYS A 87 -4.04 -19.83 10.23
C LYS A 87 -4.02 -20.68 11.51
N GLU A 88 -3.27 -20.24 12.51
CA GLU A 88 -3.18 -20.96 13.79
C GLU A 88 -4.51 -20.92 14.57
N LYS A 89 -5.18 -19.77 14.62
CA LYS A 89 -6.52 -19.65 15.23
C LYS A 89 -7.53 -20.58 14.54
N THR A 90 -7.53 -20.62 13.21
CA THR A 90 -8.39 -21.54 12.45
C THR A 90 -8.10 -23.00 12.79
N ARG A 91 -6.82 -23.37 12.93
CA ARG A 91 -6.43 -24.73 13.35
C ARG A 91 -6.94 -25.08 14.74
N LYS A 92 -6.75 -24.20 15.73
CA LYS A 92 -7.22 -24.41 17.11
C LYS A 92 -8.75 -24.48 17.21
N LEU A 93 -9.44 -23.65 16.43
CA LEU A 93 -10.90 -23.68 16.33
C LEU A 93 -11.39 -25.04 15.85
N LEU A 94 -10.82 -25.57 14.77
CA LEU A 94 -11.21 -26.86 14.21
C LEU A 94 -10.99 -28.00 15.22
N GLN A 95 -9.86 -28.00 15.94
CA GLN A 95 -9.58 -28.98 16.99
C GLN A 95 -10.61 -28.95 18.12
N THR A 96 -11.00 -27.74 18.55
CA THR A 96 -11.99 -27.56 19.61
C THR A 96 -13.37 -28.00 19.15
N GLN A 97 -13.73 -27.69 17.90
CA GLN A 97 -14.98 -28.11 17.29
C GLN A 97 -15.09 -29.64 17.21
N GLU A 98 -14.01 -30.33 16.81
CA GLU A 98 -13.98 -31.80 16.77
C GLU A 98 -14.19 -32.41 18.16
N LEU A 99 -13.55 -31.85 19.19
CA LEU A 99 -13.72 -32.30 20.58
C LEU A 99 -15.14 -32.04 21.10
N TYR A 100 -15.72 -30.88 20.79
CA TYR A 100 -17.09 -30.54 21.13
C TYR A 100 -18.09 -31.52 20.48
N ASP A 101 -17.93 -31.80 19.18
CA ASP A 101 -18.79 -32.74 18.45
C ASP A 101 -18.66 -34.17 19.00
N LYS A 102 -17.46 -34.58 19.44
CA LYS A 102 -17.26 -35.86 20.14
C LYS A 102 -18.00 -35.90 21.47
N LEU A 103 -17.88 -34.86 22.29
CA LEU A 103 -18.54 -34.78 23.60
C LEU A 103 -20.06 -34.74 23.47
N LYS A 104 -20.58 -33.93 22.55
CA LYS A 104 -22.02 -33.83 22.26
C LYS A 104 -22.61 -35.19 21.87
N ARG A 105 -21.92 -35.93 20.98
CA ARG A 105 -22.33 -37.30 20.61
C ARG A 105 -22.34 -38.26 21.81
N LYS A 106 -21.32 -38.20 22.67
CA LYS A 106 -21.26 -39.03 23.88
C LYS A 106 -22.41 -38.72 24.84
N ALA A 107 -22.72 -37.44 25.07
CA ALA A 107 -23.82 -37.05 25.93
C ALA A 107 -25.18 -37.52 25.40
N MET A 108 -25.43 -37.39 24.09
CA MET A 108 -26.65 -37.89 23.45
C MET A 108 -26.79 -39.41 23.55
N MET A 109 -25.69 -40.16 23.39
CA MET A 109 -25.70 -41.62 23.58
C MET A 109 -25.90 -42.02 25.04
N GLY A 110 -25.34 -41.28 25.99
CA GLY A 110 -25.57 -41.50 27.43
C GLY A 110 -27.05 -41.36 27.78
N GLN A 111 -27.70 -40.27 27.36
CA GLN A 111 -29.15 -40.09 27.55
C GLN A 111 -29.99 -41.20 26.94
N LEU A 112 -29.60 -41.72 25.77
CA LEU A 112 -30.27 -42.85 25.12
C LEU A 112 -30.07 -44.15 25.92
N GLN A 113 -28.87 -44.38 26.45
CA GLN A 113 -28.55 -45.55 27.29
C GLN A 113 -29.31 -45.50 28.61
N ASP A 114 -29.30 -44.37 29.31
CA ASP A 114 -30.02 -44.16 30.56
C ASP A 114 -31.54 -44.37 30.35
N ALA A 115 -32.11 -43.81 29.27
CA ALA A 115 -33.53 -44.01 28.96
C ALA A 115 -33.88 -45.47 28.59
N ALA A 116 -32.96 -46.21 27.97
CA ALA A 116 -33.14 -47.61 27.66
C ALA A 116 -32.99 -48.51 28.91
N GLU A 117 -32.05 -48.17 29.80
CA GLU A 117 -31.86 -48.82 31.10
C GLU A 117 -33.11 -48.63 31.97
N ASP A 118 -33.65 -47.40 32.06
CA ASP A 118 -34.91 -47.11 32.75
C ASP A 118 -36.09 -47.92 32.19
N ALA A 119 -36.17 -48.09 30.85
CA ALA A 119 -37.20 -48.91 30.23
C ALA A 119 -37.07 -50.40 30.60
N ILE A 120 -35.85 -50.93 30.63
CA ILE A 120 -35.58 -52.31 31.06
C ILE A 120 -35.89 -52.49 32.55
N ASP A 121 -35.48 -51.55 33.40
CA ASP A 121 -35.79 -51.55 34.83
C ASP A 121 -37.29 -51.44 35.10
N SER A 122 -38.01 -50.65 34.28
CA SER A 122 -39.46 -50.58 34.36
C SER A 122 -40.13 -51.90 34.00
N ASN A 123 -39.57 -52.66 33.04
CA ASN A 123 -40.03 -54.01 32.71
C ASN A 123 -39.72 -55.03 33.82
N PHE A 124 -38.54 -54.98 34.45
CA PHE A 124 -38.23 -55.84 35.60
C PHE A 124 -39.07 -55.50 36.84
N ARG A 125 -39.37 -54.21 37.08
CA ARG A 125 -40.22 -53.77 38.21
C ARG A 125 -41.71 -54.05 37.97
N SER A 126 -42.16 -54.10 36.72
CA SER A 126 -43.55 -54.45 36.39
C SER A 126 -43.82 -55.96 36.48
N ASP A 127 -42.81 -56.83 36.35
CA ASP A 127 -42.95 -58.27 36.60
C ASP A 127 -43.15 -58.65 38.09
N VAL A 128 -43.07 -57.70 39.02
CA VAL A 128 -43.40 -57.89 40.45
C VAL A 128 -44.68 -57.15 40.87
N ALA A 129 -45.30 -56.38 39.97
CA ALA A 129 -46.58 -55.72 40.18
C ALA A 129 -47.71 -56.47 39.46
N ILE A 130 -48.12 -57.58 40.09
CA ILE A 130 -49.49 -58.12 40.21
C ILE A 130 -50.51 -57.69 39.12
N ASP A 131 -50.96 -58.71 38.37
CA ASP A 131 -52.37 -59.09 38.17
C ASP A 131 -53.39 -57.94 37.99
N GLY A 132 -53.94 -57.81 36.77
CA GLY A 132 -55.18 -57.08 36.58
C GLY A 132 -55.37 -56.41 35.22
N GLY A 133 -56.00 -57.14 34.30
CA GLY A 133 -57.14 -56.62 33.53
C GLY A 133 -56.92 -55.46 32.54
N VAL A 134 -56.95 -55.81 31.26
CA VAL A 134 -57.19 -54.95 30.10
C VAL A 134 -58.46 -54.09 30.24
N HIS A 135 -58.37 -52.79 29.95
CA HIS A 135 -59.43 -52.07 29.21
C HIS A 135 -58.88 -50.76 28.58
N ILE A 136 -58.77 -50.74 27.25
CA ILE A 136 -58.60 -49.51 26.46
C ILE A 136 -59.96 -49.17 25.85
N TYR A 137 -60.50 -48.02 26.21
CA TYR A 137 -61.46 -47.23 25.43
C TYR A 137 -60.96 -45.78 25.41
N GLY A 138 -61.16 -45.12 24.27
CA GLY A 138 -61.43 -43.70 24.23
C GLY A 138 -60.30 -42.82 23.71
N ASP A 139 -60.54 -42.31 22.51
CA ASP A 139 -60.10 -41.05 21.95
C ASP A 139 -59.74 -39.98 22.98
N ASN A 140 -58.63 -39.26 22.76
CA ASN A 140 -58.53 -37.83 23.01
C ASN A 140 -57.25 -37.32 22.32
N ASP A 141 -57.43 -36.64 21.20
CA ASP A 141 -56.53 -35.58 20.74
C ASP A 141 -56.46 -34.47 21.79
N PRO A 142 -55.25 -33.96 22.08
CA PRO A 142 -55.11 -32.54 22.30
C PRO A 142 -54.00 -31.99 21.40
N ASN A 143 -54.42 -31.19 20.42
CA ASN A 143 -53.60 -30.09 19.91
C ASN A 143 -53.12 -29.22 21.10
N PRO A 144 -51.84 -28.79 21.11
CA PRO A 144 -51.65 -27.35 21.19
C PRO A 144 -50.50 -26.80 20.31
N ALA A 145 -50.86 -25.71 19.64
CA ALA A 145 -50.14 -24.45 19.59
C ALA A 145 -48.74 -24.41 18.93
N SER A 146 -48.77 -23.95 17.69
CA SER A 146 -47.93 -22.87 17.14
C SER A 146 -46.91 -22.23 18.11
N TYR A 147 -45.63 -22.40 17.79
CA TYR A 147 -44.62 -21.37 18.08
C TYR A 147 -43.66 -21.25 16.90
N GLN A 148 -43.64 -20.05 16.30
CA GLN A 148 -42.65 -19.58 15.34
C GLN A 148 -41.56 -18.80 16.08
N ASP A 149 -40.30 -19.20 15.85
CA ASP A 149 -39.01 -18.48 15.64
C ASP A 149 -38.76 -17.09 16.32
N PRO A 150 -37.55 -16.75 16.84
CA PRO A 150 -36.38 -16.41 15.99
C PRO A 150 -34.98 -16.76 16.57
N GLY A 151 -34.10 -17.40 15.78
CA GLY A 151 -32.72 -17.66 16.24
C GLY A 151 -31.69 -18.04 15.16
N VAL A 152 -31.36 -17.07 14.31
CA VAL A 152 -30.29 -17.01 13.29
C VAL A 152 -29.14 -18.04 13.45
N PRO A 153 -28.89 -18.93 12.46
CA PRO A 153 -27.66 -19.71 12.42
C PRO A 153 -26.56 -18.85 11.78
N TYR A 154 -25.51 -18.54 12.54
CA TYR A 154 -24.33 -17.89 11.98
C TYR A 154 -23.70 -18.74 10.87
N GLY A 155 -23.88 -18.25 9.64
CA GLY A 155 -22.86 -18.23 8.58
C GLY A 155 -22.32 -19.58 8.10
N ARG A 156 -23.05 -20.26 7.22
CA ARG A 156 -22.48 -21.15 6.20
C ARG A 156 -22.39 -20.40 4.87
N PRO A 157 -21.20 -20.19 4.26
CA PRO A 157 -21.14 -19.78 2.87
C PRO A 157 -21.25 -21.03 1.98
N GLY A 158 -22.48 -21.30 1.54
CA GLY A 158 -22.81 -22.27 0.48
C GLY A 158 -22.72 -21.61 -0.88
N ARG A 159 -21.99 -22.26 -1.77
CA ARG A 159 -21.59 -21.83 -3.11
C ARG A 159 -22.78 -21.64 -4.06
N HIS A 160 -22.87 -20.48 -4.69
CA HIS A 160 -23.44 -20.35 -6.04
C HIS A 160 -22.39 -19.73 -6.94
N LEU A 161 -21.83 -20.53 -7.85
CA LEU A 161 -21.02 -20.03 -8.95
C LEU A 161 -21.47 -20.71 -10.23
N SER A 162 -22.30 -20.00 -10.99
CA SER A 162 -22.47 -20.23 -12.43
C SER A 162 -22.56 -18.87 -13.13
N ASN A 163 -21.51 -18.58 -13.88
CA ASN A 163 -21.44 -17.78 -15.10
C ASN A 163 -22.19 -16.44 -15.18
N ALA A 164 -21.43 -15.37 -15.00
CA ALA A 164 -21.55 -14.17 -15.83
C ALA A 164 -20.14 -13.61 -16.07
N THR A 165 -19.65 -13.83 -17.28
CA THR A 165 -18.46 -13.20 -17.84
C THR A 165 -18.61 -11.68 -17.78
N ASN A 166 -17.81 -11.00 -16.97
CA ASN A 166 -17.42 -9.62 -17.22
C ASN A 166 -16.00 -9.35 -16.73
N ARG A 167 -15.19 -8.95 -17.70
CA ARG A 167 -13.79 -8.50 -17.61
C ARG A 167 -13.62 -7.42 -16.54
N MET A 168 -12.66 -7.57 -15.61
CA MET A 168 -11.79 -6.49 -15.15
C MET A 168 -10.44 -7.03 -14.62
N GLY A 169 -9.39 -6.67 -15.35
CA GLY A 169 -7.98 -6.48 -14.97
C GLY A 169 -7.35 -7.25 -13.82
N SER A 170 -6.59 -8.30 -14.15
CA SER A 170 -5.42 -8.72 -13.36
C SER A 170 -4.27 -7.74 -13.60
N SER A 171 -3.87 -7.00 -12.58
CA SER A 171 -2.57 -6.31 -12.55
C SER A 171 -1.51 -7.32 -12.10
N THR A 172 -0.95 -8.03 -13.06
CA THR A 172 0.28 -8.79 -12.90
C THR A 172 1.43 -7.79 -12.97
N TYR A 173 2.16 -7.58 -11.87
CA TYR A 173 3.43 -6.85 -11.94
C TYR A 173 4.43 -7.64 -12.79
N PRO A 174 4.97 -7.09 -13.88
CA PRO A 174 6.08 -7.73 -14.56
C PRO A 174 7.38 -7.50 -13.78
N SER A 175 8.10 -8.60 -13.55
CA SER A 175 9.51 -8.60 -13.14
C SER A 175 10.34 -7.92 -14.22
N GLN A 176 11.16 -6.95 -13.85
CA GLN A 176 11.99 -6.18 -14.77
C GLN A 176 13.36 -6.84 -14.93
N GLU A 177 13.44 -7.82 -15.82
CA GLU A 177 14.71 -8.32 -16.37
C GLU A 177 14.74 -8.09 -17.89
N ASN A 178 15.81 -7.43 -18.34
CA ASN A 178 16.25 -7.26 -19.73
C ASN A 178 15.36 -6.46 -20.70
N MET A 179 15.62 -5.14 -20.75
CA MET A 179 15.39 -4.31 -21.96
C MET A 179 16.71 -3.66 -22.38
N LEU A 180 17.49 -4.39 -23.18
CA LEU A 180 18.49 -3.82 -24.06
C LEU A 180 17.77 -3.29 -25.30
N GLY A 181 17.76 -1.97 -25.54
CA GLY A 181 17.37 -1.43 -26.85
C GLY A 181 16.82 0.00 -26.90
N ARG A 182 17.63 0.91 -27.44
CA ARG A 182 17.31 2.21 -28.10
C ARG A 182 16.70 3.33 -27.24
N GLY A 183 17.58 4.11 -26.62
CA GLY A 183 17.34 5.54 -26.37
C GLY A 183 17.74 6.42 -27.56
N PRO A 184 17.18 7.63 -27.71
CA PRO A 184 17.58 8.57 -28.76
C PRO A 184 19.00 9.09 -28.52
N ALA A 185 19.81 9.08 -29.57
CA ALA A 185 21.18 9.58 -29.56
C ALA A 185 21.20 11.10 -29.51
N TYR A 186 21.61 11.68 -28.38
CA TYR A 186 21.99 13.09 -28.30
C TYR A 186 23.35 13.27 -29.01
N PRO A 187 23.53 14.30 -29.87
CA PRO A 187 24.82 14.55 -30.49
C PRO A 187 25.83 15.03 -29.43
N ARG A 188 26.85 14.21 -29.14
CA ARG A 188 28.09 14.66 -28.51
C ARG A 188 28.90 15.46 -29.52
N THR A 189 29.05 16.75 -29.31
CA THR A 189 30.10 17.55 -29.94
C THR A 189 31.43 17.19 -29.28
N VAL A 190 32.23 16.35 -29.93
CA VAL A 190 33.63 16.13 -29.55
C VAL A 190 34.47 17.12 -30.36
N GLY A 191 35.10 18.05 -29.65
CA GLY A 191 36.06 18.99 -30.19
C GLY A 191 37.26 18.26 -30.81
N SER A 192 37.68 18.79 -31.95
CA SER A 192 38.84 18.41 -32.75
C SER A 192 40.14 18.38 -31.92
N GLN A 193 40.81 17.22 -31.93
CA GLN A 193 42.25 17.17 -31.76
C GLN A 193 42.89 17.69 -33.05
N GLY A 194 43.55 18.85 -32.98
CA GLY A 194 44.45 19.34 -34.00
C GLY A 194 45.88 18.88 -33.68
N ILE A 195 46.44 18.09 -34.59
CA ILE A 195 47.87 17.84 -34.73
C ILE A 195 48.40 18.94 -35.67
N LEU A 196 49.33 19.75 -35.17
CA LEU A 196 50.57 20.23 -35.81
C LEU A 196 51.29 21.17 -34.85
#